data_AF-M0FYX1-F1
#
_entry.id   AF-M0FYX1-F1
#
_cell.length_a   1.000
_cell.length_b   1.000
_cell.length_c   1.000
_cell.angle_alpha   90.00
_cell.angle_beta   90.00
_cell.angle_gamma   90.00
#
_symmetry.space_group_name_H-M   'P 1'
#
loop_
_entity.id
_entity.type
_entity.pdbx_description
1 polymer ?
#
loop_
_entity_poly.entity_id
_entity_poly.type
_entity_poly.pdbx_seq_one_letter_code
_entity_poly.pdbx_strand_id
1 'polypeptide(L)'
;MGFTYSNPFPPGDMRENDERTLLIAAPQEDLLAEVAQDLIADRELNIGEMPFHIDELTSLSPDVGEPGSEGTIESGTGMLVRIPPWRAEEYGIDHEGDEATFWRPKHTMEPLKTQLENNLDQKHDLFCPEYLPGPSETDYDLFTDYELIKTFAIPVTVSQNQEMTYVLSKWRLGYTVRDDDHRRHLNLALDTGLAERNALGFGFINIRDHDG
;
A
#
# COMPACT_ATOMS: atom_id res chain seq x y z
N MET A 1 11.95 1.60 -2.91
CA MET A 1 11.90 0.13 -2.99
C MET A 1 10.47 -0.25 -3.26
N GLY A 2 10.21 -0.99 -4.34
CA GLY A 2 8.88 -1.45 -4.74
C GLY A 2 8.70 -2.84 -4.19
N PHE A 3 8.21 -2.93 -2.96
CA PHE A 3 7.94 -4.20 -2.29
C PHE A 3 6.88 -3.95 -1.23
N THR A 4 5.82 -4.75 -1.26
CA THR A 4 4.75 -4.71 -0.27
C THR A 4 4.22 -6.10 -0.01
N TYR A 5 3.58 -6.30 1.14
CA TYR A 5 3.03 -7.59 1.52
C TYR A 5 1.82 -7.42 2.43
N SER A 6 0.91 -8.39 2.37
CA SER A 6 -0.28 -8.42 3.21
C SER A 6 0.07 -8.83 4.65
N ASN A 7 -0.88 -8.68 5.57
CA ASN A 7 -0.87 -9.51 6.76
C ASN A 7 -1.25 -10.95 6.38
N PRO A 8 -0.86 -11.97 7.16
CA PRO A 8 -1.42 -13.31 7.03
C PRO A 8 -2.94 -13.28 7.12
N PHE A 9 -3.62 -13.96 6.19
CA PHE A 9 -5.08 -14.06 6.18
C PHE A 9 -5.58 -15.52 6.10
N PRO A 10 -6.79 -15.83 6.59
CA PRO A 10 -7.77 -14.93 7.20
C PRO A 10 -7.25 -14.26 8.48
N PRO A 11 -7.57 -12.97 8.72
CA PRO A 11 -7.06 -12.25 9.88
C PRO A 11 -7.66 -12.79 11.18
N GLY A 12 -6.83 -12.95 12.20
CA GLY A 12 -7.24 -13.44 13.52
C GLY A 12 -6.06 -14.01 14.30
N ASP A 13 -6.33 -14.48 15.51
CA ASP A 13 -5.32 -15.20 16.30
C ASP A 13 -4.87 -16.45 15.54
N MET A 14 -3.56 -16.68 15.50
CA MET A 14 -2.96 -17.83 14.83
C MET A 14 -2.64 -18.92 15.85
N ARG A 15 -2.90 -20.16 15.48
CA ARG A 15 -2.58 -21.36 16.27
C ARG A 15 -1.74 -22.33 15.47
N GLU A 16 -1.13 -23.28 16.15
CA GLU A 16 -0.41 -24.36 15.49
C GLU A 16 -1.34 -25.13 14.55
N ASN A 17 -0.86 -25.41 13.33
CA ASN A 17 -1.59 -26.05 12.22
C ASN A 17 -2.68 -25.19 11.56
N ASP A 18 -2.72 -23.89 11.85
CA ASP A 18 -3.57 -22.96 11.09
C ASP A 18 -2.98 -22.70 9.70
N GLU A 19 -3.81 -22.86 8.66
CA GLU A 19 -3.46 -22.42 7.32
C GLU A 19 -3.64 -20.91 7.18
N ARG A 20 -2.65 -20.25 6.56
CA ARG A 20 -2.66 -18.83 6.28
C ARG A 20 -2.10 -18.56 4.89
N THR A 21 -2.58 -17.50 4.27
CA THR A 21 -2.06 -16.99 3.01
C THR A 21 -1.36 -15.66 3.27
N LEU A 22 -0.20 -15.49 2.63
CA LEU A 22 0.55 -14.24 2.58
C LEU A 22 0.66 -13.82 1.11
N LEU A 23 0.29 -12.59 0.80
CA LEU A 23 0.50 -12.00 -0.52
C LEU A 23 1.72 -11.09 -0.48
N ILE A 24 2.56 -11.20 -1.51
CA ILE A 24 3.74 -10.37 -1.72
C ILE A 24 3.62 -9.78 -3.12
N ALA A 25 3.87 -8.48 -3.25
CA ALA A 25 3.84 -7.77 -4.51
C ALA A 25 5.07 -6.88 -4.67
N ALA A 26 5.55 -6.79 -5.90
CA ALA A 26 6.63 -5.92 -6.32
C ALA A 26 6.49 -5.63 -7.82
N PRO A 27 6.88 -4.43 -8.30
CA PRO A 27 6.84 -4.09 -9.72
C PRO A 27 7.97 -4.76 -10.52
N GLN A 28 8.93 -5.41 -9.83
CA GLN A 28 10.06 -6.10 -10.43
C GLN A 28 9.82 -7.60 -10.36
N GLU A 29 9.49 -8.22 -11.51
CA GLU A 29 9.24 -9.65 -11.60
C GLU A 29 10.45 -10.48 -11.15
N ASP A 30 11.67 -10.04 -11.46
CA ASP A 30 12.90 -10.70 -11.04
C ASP A 30 13.00 -10.80 -9.51
N LEU A 31 12.59 -9.75 -8.77
CA LEU A 31 12.60 -9.78 -7.31
C LEU A 31 11.62 -10.82 -6.76
N LEU A 32 10.43 -10.94 -7.34
CA LEU A 32 9.45 -11.96 -6.95
C LEU A 32 9.94 -13.36 -7.31
N ALA A 33 10.62 -13.51 -8.44
CA ALA A 33 11.19 -14.78 -8.87
C ALA A 33 12.30 -15.26 -7.91
N GLU A 34 13.18 -14.36 -7.47
CA GLU A 34 14.22 -14.68 -6.47
C GLU A 34 13.59 -15.08 -5.13
N VAL A 35 12.61 -14.31 -4.63
CA VAL A 35 11.88 -14.66 -3.40
C VAL A 35 11.20 -16.03 -3.53
N ALA A 36 10.55 -16.31 -4.66
CA ALA A 36 9.91 -17.60 -4.89
C ALA A 36 10.92 -18.74 -4.95
N GLN A 37 12.08 -18.54 -5.59
CA GLN A 37 13.14 -19.56 -5.65
C GLN A 37 13.68 -19.89 -4.26
N ASP A 38 13.96 -18.88 -3.43
CA ASP A 38 14.40 -19.07 -2.05
C ASP A 38 13.36 -19.86 -1.23
N LEU A 39 12.08 -19.50 -1.34
CA LEU A 39 10.99 -20.18 -0.62
C LEU A 39 10.71 -21.61 -1.15
N ILE A 40 11.07 -21.92 -2.39
CA ILE A 40 11.00 -23.29 -2.95
C ILE A 40 12.15 -24.13 -2.41
N ALA A 41 13.35 -23.54 -2.31
CA ALA A 41 14.54 -24.21 -1.80
C ALA A 41 14.46 -24.46 -0.30
N ASP A 42 13.94 -23.50 0.46
CA ASP A 42 13.67 -23.60 1.90
C ASP A 42 12.23 -23.17 2.21
N ARG A 43 11.36 -24.15 2.47
CA ARG A 43 9.93 -23.94 2.70
C ARG A 43 9.61 -23.54 4.14
N GLU A 44 10.47 -22.72 4.74
CA GLU A 44 10.27 -22.15 6.07
C GLU A 44 10.20 -20.62 5.94
N LEU A 45 9.16 -20.03 6.54
CA LEU A 45 9.00 -18.59 6.66
C LEU A 45 8.68 -18.24 8.10
N ASN A 46 9.49 -17.37 8.71
CA ASN A 46 9.30 -16.95 10.09
C ASN A 46 8.67 -15.55 10.14
N ILE A 47 7.50 -15.44 10.78
CA ILE A 47 6.84 -14.16 11.06
C ILE A 47 7.03 -13.84 12.54
N GLY A 48 8.02 -13.00 12.83
CA GLY A 48 8.51 -12.83 14.20
C GLY A 48 9.13 -14.14 14.69
N GLU A 49 8.68 -14.61 15.85
CA GLU A 49 9.11 -15.89 16.44
C GLU A 49 8.23 -17.08 16.01
N MET A 50 7.26 -16.88 15.09
CA MET A 50 6.33 -17.93 14.66
C MET A 50 6.80 -18.54 13.33
N PRO A 51 7.15 -19.83 13.31
CA PRO A 51 7.51 -20.52 12.07
C PRO A 51 6.29 -20.99 11.29
N PHE A 52 6.37 -20.81 9.97
CA PHE A 52 5.40 -21.30 9.00
C PHE A 52 6.10 -22.22 7.99
N HIS A 53 5.42 -23.30 7.62
CA HIS A 53 5.79 -24.09 6.46
C HIS A 53 5.03 -23.59 5.22
N ILE A 54 5.71 -23.56 4.08
CA ILE A 54 5.08 -23.15 2.81
C ILE A 54 4.57 -24.38 2.07
N ASP A 55 3.25 -24.52 2.05
CA ASP A 55 2.58 -25.62 1.33
C ASP A 55 2.50 -25.35 -0.18
N GLU A 56 2.20 -24.11 -0.57
CA GLU A 56 1.98 -23.71 -1.96
C GLU A 56 2.47 -22.28 -2.23
N LEU A 57 2.92 -22.05 -3.46
CA LEU A 57 3.25 -20.74 -4.00
C LEU A 57 2.53 -20.54 -5.33
N THR A 58 1.78 -19.45 -5.44
CA THR A 58 0.96 -19.15 -6.62
C THR A 58 1.24 -17.74 -7.12
N SER A 59 1.50 -17.61 -8.42
CA SER A 59 1.66 -16.32 -9.07
C SER A 59 0.31 -15.69 -9.36
N LEU A 60 0.20 -14.39 -9.09
CA LEU A 60 -0.98 -13.58 -9.40
C LEU A 60 -0.56 -12.40 -10.26
N SER A 61 -1.44 -11.98 -11.16
CA SER A 61 -1.25 -10.80 -12.02
C SER A 61 -2.54 -9.99 -12.02
N PRO A 62 -2.88 -9.32 -10.90
CA PRO A 62 -4.07 -8.50 -10.81
C PRO A 62 -3.98 -7.32 -11.78
N ASP A 63 -5.10 -6.92 -12.35
CA ASP A 63 -5.21 -5.78 -13.26
C ASP A 63 -6.53 -5.05 -12.98
N VAL A 64 -6.48 -3.71 -12.96
CA VAL A 64 -7.66 -2.87 -12.70
C VAL A 64 -8.63 -2.76 -13.89
N GLY A 65 -8.31 -3.38 -15.02
CA GLY A 65 -9.10 -3.38 -16.23
C GLY A 65 -8.71 -2.28 -17.24
N GLU A 66 -9.30 -2.38 -18.43
CA GLU A 66 -9.12 -1.43 -19.53
C GLU A 66 -9.81 -0.08 -19.25
N PRO A 67 -9.51 1.00 -19.99
CA PRO A 67 -10.24 2.27 -19.86
C PRO A 67 -11.77 2.09 -19.92
N GLY A 68 -12.46 2.62 -18.91
CA GLY A 68 -13.91 2.45 -18.69
C GLY A 68 -14.26 1.42 -17.61
N SER A 69 -13.33 0.56 -17.21
CA SER A 69 -13.48 -0.39 -16.10
C SER A 69 -13.74 0.31 -14.77
N GLU A 70 -14.61 -0.26 -13.94
CA GLU A 70 -14.92 0.25 -12.59
C GLU A 70 -14.69 -0.81 -11.54
N GLY A 71 -14.21 -0.41 -10.36
CA GLY A 71 -13.99 -1.35 -9.28
C GLY A 71 -13.68 -0.68 -7.94
N THR A 72 -13.35 -1.53 -6.97
CA THR A 72 -12.96 -1.11 -5.63
C THR A 72 -11.63 -1.76 -5.24
N ILE A 73 -10.68 -0.93 -4.84
CA ILE A 73 -9.44 -1.36 -4.19
C ILE A 73 -9.63 -1.24 -2.68
N GLU A 74 -9.29 -2.29 -1.93
CA GLU A 74 -9.30 -2.28 -0.47
C GLU A 74 -7.88 -2.42 0.08
N SER A 75 -7.55 -1.62 1.08
CA SER A 75 -6.31 -1.81 1.85
C SER A 75 -6.32 -3.12 2.62
N GLY A 76 -5.34 -3.99 2.38
CA GLY A 76 -5.09 -5.18 3.19
C GLY A 76 -4.43 -4.80 4.53
N THR A 77 -3.47 -3.87 4.51
CA THR A 77 -2.77 -3.37 5.70
C THR A 77 -3.02 -1.87 5.90
N GLY A 78 -2.63 -1.32 7.07
CA GLY A 78 -2.86 0.10 7.37
C GLY A 78 -2.00 1.01 6.49
N MET A 79 -2.59 2.04 5.91
CA MET A 79 -1.87 3.10 5.19
C MET A 79 -1.27 4.10 6.18
N LEU A 80 0.03 4.36 6.05
CA LEU A 80 0.74 5.39 6.78
C LEU A 80 0.86 6.63 5.92
N VAL A 81 0.12 7.67 6.28
CA VAL A 81 0.17 8.98 5.61
C VAL A 81 0.71 10.02 6.57
N ARG A 82 1.92 10.50 6.30
CA ARG A 82 2.56 11.56 7.10
C ARG A 82 2.42 12.88 6.37
N ILE A 83 1.92 13.90 7.05
CA ILE A 83 1.78 15.26 6.54
C ILE A 83 2.99 16.03 7.08
N PRO A 84 3.93 16.44 6.21
CA PRO A 84 5.10 17.17 6.67
C PRO A 84 4.70 18.55 7.23
N PRO A 85 5.48 19.13 8.17
CA PRO A 85 5.14 20.39 8.85
C PRO A 85 4.77 21.52 7.87
N TRP A 86 5.55 21.71 6.81
CA TRP A 86 5.32 22.76 5.81
C TRP A 86 3.99 22.63 5.08
N ARG A 87 3.46 21.41 4.89
CA ARG A 87 2.12 21.18 4.33
C ARG A 87 1.03 21.23 5.41
N ALA A 88 1.34 20.87 6.64
CA ALA A 88 0.37 20.92 7.74
C ALA A 88 -0.16 22.35 7.94
N GLU A 89 0.71 23.35 7.84
CA GLU A 89 0.33 24.78 7.88
C GLU A 89 -0.66 25.16 6.78
N GLU A 90 -0.44 24.70 5.54
CA GLU A 90 -1.33 24.96 4.39
C GLU A 90 -2.75 24.44 4.62
N TYR A 91 -2.87 23.32 5.34
CA TYR A 91 -4.16 22.68 5.66
C TYR A 91 -4.76 23.11 7.00
N GLY A 92 -4.13 24.05 7.72
CA GLY A 92 -4.57 24.47 9.06
C GLY A 92 -4.51 23.33 10.09
N ILE A 93 -3.56 22.40 9.94
CA ILE A 93 -3.34 21.27 10.83
C ILE A 93 -2.26 21.67 11.85
N ASP A 94 -2.64 21.65 13.13
CA ASP A 94 -1.69 21.82 14.23
C ASP A 94 -0.62 20.72 14.18
N HIS A 95 0.64 21.12 14.28
CA HIS A 95 1.79 20.22 14.32
C HIS A 95 2.73 20.64 15.46
N GLU A 96 3.43 19.67 16.04
CA GLU A 96 4.39 19.89 17.13
C GLU A 96 5.81 19.80 16.59
N GLY A 97 6.52 20.93 16.56
CA GLY A 97 7.93 20.99 16.14
C GLY A 97 8.15 20.61 14.68
N ASP A 98 9.24 19.91 14.38
CA ASP A 98 9.60 19.55 13.00
C ASP A 98 9.10 18.15 12.58
N GLU A 99 8.26 17.51 13.41
CA GLU A 99 7.78 16.15 13.16
C GLU A 99 6.55 16.14 12.23
N ALA A 100 6.52 15.15 11.34
CA ALA A 100 5.38 14.98 10.45
C ALA A 100 4.12 14.52 11.22
N THR A 101 2.99 15.12 10.91
CA THR A 101 1.70 14.79 11.52
C THR A 101 1.03 13.65 10.76
N PHE A 102 0.63 12.57 11.44
CA PHE A 102 -0.13 11.50 10.78
C PHE A 102 -1.55 11.96 10.40
N TRP A 103 -2.02 11.57 9.22
CA TRP A 103 -3.40 11.82 8.82
C TRP A 103 -4.39 11.15 9.79
N ARG A 104 -5.50 11.83 10.08
CA ARG A 104 -6.58 11.37 10.98
C ARG A 104 -7.93 11.86 10.42
N PRO A 105 -9.06 11.26 10.80
CA PRO A 105 -10.38 11.64 10.27
C PRO A 105 -10.81 13.08 10.59
N LYS A 106 -10.18 13.70 11.61
CA LYS A 106 -10.39 15.11 11.94
C LYS A 106 -9.76 16.08 10.92
N HIS A 107 -8.81 15.59 10.10
CA HIS A 107 -8.22 16.36 9.01
C HIS A 107 -9.08 16.20 7.76
N THR A 108 -8.98 17.16 6.84
CA THR A 108 -9.68 17.08 5.55
C THR A 108 -9.11 15.93 4.70
N MET A 109 -9.84 15.57 3.63
CA MET A 109 -9.39 14.55 2.68
C MET A 109 -8.25 15.04 1.77
N GLU A 110 -8.15 16.34 1.56
CA GLU A 110 -7.13 16.97 0.71
C GLU A 110 -5.69 16.51 1.04
N PRO A 111 -5.18 16.60 2.29
CA PRO A 111 -3.85 16.09 2.62
C PRO A 111 -3.69 14.59 2.37
N LEU A 112 -4.75 13.79 2.49
CA LEU A 112 -4.68 12.36 2.18
C LEU A 112 -4.45 12.17 0.69
N LYS A 113 -5.32 12.76 -0.15
CA LYS A 113 -5.26 12.65 -1.62
C LYS A 113 -3.91 13.11 -2.14
N THR A 114 -3.48 14.30 -1.72
CA THR A 114 -2.20 14.87 -2.11
C THR A 114 -1.04 13.95 -1.72
N GLN A 115 -1.02 13.39 -0.50
CA GLN A 115 0.07 12.50 -0.10
C GLN A 115 0.05 11.15 -0.81
N LEU A 116 -1.12 10.61 -1.17
CA LEU A 116 -1.21 9.38 -1.97
C LEU A 116 -0.69 9.62 -3.39
N GLU A 117 -1.06 10.72 -4.02
CA GLU A 117 -0.60 11.12 -5.35
C GLU A 117 0.92 11.33 -5.37
N ASN A 118 1.45 12.19 -4.48
CA ASN A 118 2.89 12.46 -4.40
C ASN A 118 3.71 11.19 -4.08
N ASN A 119 3.15 10.25 -3.32
CA ASN A 119 3.80 8.98 -3.05
C ASN A 119 3.87 8.10 -4.29
N LEU A 120 2.79 8.08 -5.08
CA LEU A 120 2.71 7.28 -6.30
C LEU A 120 3.53 7.91 -7.43
N ASP A 121 3.66 9.24 -7.50
CA ASP A 121 4.64 9.93 -8.35
C ASP A 121 6.06 9.45 -8.06
N GLN A 122 6.48 9.45 -6.79
CA GLN A 122 7.83 8.97 -6.41
C GLN A 122 8.06 7.51 -6.79
N LYS A 123 7.01 6.68 -6.78
CA LYS A 123 7.09 5.30 -7.25
C LYS A 123 7.14 5.23 -8.77
N HIS A 124 6.35 6.05 -9.44
CA HIS A 124 6.34 6.17 -10.89
C HIS A 124 7.74 6.54 -11.40
N ASP A 125 8.39 7.54 -10.81
CA ASP A 125 9.75 7.96 -11.18
C ASP A 125 10.80 6.84 -11.03
N LEU A 126 10.55 5.86 -10.16
CA LEU A 126 11.46 4.74 -9.93
C LEU A 126 11.20 3.54 -10.84
N PHE A 127 9.96 3.34 -11.29
CA PHE A 127 9.53 2.09 -11.93
C PHE A 127 8.91 2.26 -13.32
N CYS A 128 8.59 3.49 -13.72
CA CYS A 128 8.02 3.80 -15.02
C CYS A 128 8.99 4.64 -15.86
N PRO A 129 8.90 4.55 -17.20
CA PRO A 129 9.68 5.43 -18.08
C PRO A 129 9.43 6.92 -17.84
N GLU A 130 10.50 7.72 -17.79
CA GLU A 130 10.45 9.17 -17.52
C GLU A 130 9.59 9.98 -18.51
N TYR A 131 9.30 9.45 -19.70
CA TYR A 131 8.49 10.16 -20.71
C TYR A 131 6.99 9.98 -20.50
N LEU A 132 6.56 9.08 -19.62
CA LEU A 132 5.16 8.86 -19.29
C LEU A 132 4.75 9.79 -18.15
N PRO A 133 3.50 10.29 -18.12
CA PRO A 133 3.06 11.18 -17.06
C PRO A 133 2.89 10.42 -15.75
N GLY A 134 3.34 11.04 -14.66
CA GLY A 134 3.04 10.61 -13.30
C GLY A 134 1.60 10.97 -12.88
N PRO A 135 1.09 10.39 -11.79
CA PRO A 135 -0.20 10.74 -11.20
C PRO A 135 -0.51 12.25 -11.15
N SER A 136 0.41 13.08 -10.65
CA SER A 136 0.18 14.54 -10.50
C SER A 136 0.23 15.33 -11.82
N GLU A 137 0.62 14.69 -12.92
CA GLU A 137 0.66 15.30 -14.25
C GLU A 137 -0.64 15.10 -15.05
N THR A 138 -1.63 14.44 -14.45
CA THR A 138 -2.95 14.20 -15.04
C THR A 138 -4.01 15.18 -14.48
N ASP A 139 -5.16 15.30 -15.15
CA ASP A 139 -6.23 16.25 -14.77
C ASP A 139 -7.39 15.60 -13.98
N TYR A 140 -7.19 14.38 -13.48
CA TYR A 140 -8.19 13.61 -12.75
C TYR A 140 -7.63 13.02 -11.44
N ASP A 141 -8.51 12.83 -10.46
CA ASP A 141 -8.18 12.14 -9.20
C ASP A 141 -7.90 10.65 -9.44
N LEU A 142 -6.95 10.07 -8.68
CA LEU A 142 -6.66 8.63 -8.64
C LEU A 142 -7.87 7.75 -8.30
N PHE A 143 -8.77 8.24 -7.45
CA PHE A 143 -9.92 7.47 -6.97
C PHE A 143 -11.18 8.31 -7.04
N THR A 144 -12.28 7.68 -7.43
CA THR A 144 -13.60 8.29 -7.53
C THR A 144 -14.31 8.35 -6.18
N ASP A 145 -13.98 7.45 -5.25
CA ASP A 145 -14.57 7.39 -3.90
C ASP A 145 -13.54 6.97 -2.84
N TYR A 146 -13.74 7.43 -1.60
CA TYR A 146 -12.87 7.16 -0.46
C TYR A 146 -13.71 6.81 0.78
N GLU A 147 -13.81 5.52 1.09
CA GLU A 147 -14.51 5.03 2.29
C GLU A 147 -13.49 4.66 3.38
N LEU A 148 -13.46 5.41 4.47
CA LEU A 148 -12.64 5.08 5.65
C LEU A 148 -13.25 3.88 6.38
N ILE A 149 -12.53 2.77 6.41
CA ILE A 149 -12.92 1.56 7.16
C ILE A 149 -12.64 1.76 8.66
N LYS A 150 -11.41 2.14 9.01
CA LYS A 150 -10.99 2.39 10.40
C LYS A 150 -9.66 3.13 10.49
N THR A 151 -9.41 3.75 11.64
CA THR A 151 -8.08 4.23 12.06
C THR A 151 -7.61 3.52 13.32
N PHE A 152 -6.31 3.30 13.44
CA PHE A 152 -5.70 2.64 14.59
C PHE A 152 -4.25 3.08 14.76
N ALA A 153 -3.69 2.88 15.94
CA ALA A 153 -2.31 3.21 16.25
C ALA A 153 -1.56 1.95 16.66
N ILE A 154 -0.32 1.79 16.20
CA ILE A 154 0.54 0.67 16.57
C ILE A 154 1.94 1.16 16.94
N PRO A 155 2.62 0.51 17.89
CA PRO A 155 4.04 0.72 18.12
C PRO A 155 4.85 0.14 16.94
N VAL A 156 5.86 0.87 16.48
CA VAL A 156 6.76 0.46 15.41
C VAL A 156 8.20 0.74 15.83
N THR A 157 9.04 -0.28 15.79
CA THR A 157 10.49 -0.13 16.01
C THR A 157 11.12 0.42 14.74
N VAL A 158 11.54 1.68 14.77
CA VAL A 158 12.09 2.40 13.61
C VAL A 158 13.62 2.32 13.51
N SER A 159 14.30 2.08 14.64
CA SER A 159 15.74 1.86 14.74
C SER A 159 16.07 1.09 16.02
N GLN A 160 17.33 0.66 16.19
CA GLN A 160 17.77 -0.01 17.43
C GLN A 160 17.47 0.89 18.64
N ASN A 161 16.53 0.47 19.49
CA ASN A 161 16.05 1.17 20.69
C ASN A 161 15.14 2.40 20.46
N GLN A 162 14.55 2.58 19.29
CA GLN A 162 13.54 3.62 19.06
C GLN A 162 12.22 3.01 18.63
N GLU A 163 11.20 3.14 19.49
CA GLU A 163 9.82 2.80 19.20
C GLU A 163 9.04 4.10 18.96
N MET A 164 8.25 4.13 17.89
CA MET A 164 7.35 5.24 17.58
C MET A 164 5.93 4.72 17.43
N THR A 165 4.95 5.49 17.89
CA THR A 165 3.53 5.17 17.66
C THR A 165 3.10 5.70 16.31
N TYR A 166 2.83 4.81 15.36
CA TYR A 166 2.32 5.17 14.04
C TYR A 166 0.80 5.13 14.03
N VAL A 167 0.18 6.18 13.49
CA VAL A 167 -1.28 6.24 13.27
C VAL A 167 -1.57 5.88 11.81
N LEU A 168 -2.40 4.86 11.63
CA LEU A 168 -2.70 4.24 10.36
C LEU A 168 -4.19 4.33 10.04
N SER A 169 -4.52 4.24 8.76
CA SER A 169 -5.90 4.22 8.27
C SER A 169 -6.12 3.09 7.26
N LYS A 170 -7.29 2.44 7.29
CA LYS A 170 -7.73 1.47 6.28
C LYS A 170 -8.85 2.06 5.45
N TRP A 171 -8.81 1.81 4.15
CA TRP A 171 -9.70 2.40 3.17
C TRP A 171 -10.26 1.37 2.19
N ARG A 172 -11.47 1.66 1.67
CA ARG A 172 -11.91 1.24 0.34
C ARG A 172 -11.85 2.45 -0.58
N LEU A 173 -11.36 2.21 -1.78
CA LEU A 173 -11.06 3.23 -2.77
C LEU A 173 -11.77 2.83 -4.06
N GLY A 174 -12.82 3.55 -4.42
CA GLY A 174 -13.52 3.35 -5.68
C GLY A 174 -12.70 3.94 -6.83
N TYR A 175 -12.71 3.27 -7.98
CA TYR A 175 -12.02 3.78 -9.18
C TYR A 175 -12.85 3.55 -10.45
N THR A 176 -12.60 4.42 -11.43
CA THR A 176 -12.97 4.23 -12.84
C THR A 176 -11.70 4.46 -13.65
N VAL A 177 -11.24 3.44 -14.38
CA VAL A 177 -10.05 3.56 -15.23
C VAL A 177 -10.34 4.58 -16.32
N ARG A 178 -9.53 5.65 -16.40
CA ARG A 178 -9.80 6.79 -17.30
C ARG A 178 -9.18 6.57 -18.67
N ASP A 179 -7.93 6.15 -18.66
CA ASP A 179 -7.08 5.88 -19.80
C ASP A 179 -5.95 4.93 -19.37
N ASP A 180 -5.01 4.69 -20.29
CA ASP A 180 -3.86 3.81 -20.06
C ASP A 180 -2.87 4.36 -19.02
N ASP A 181 -2.81 5.68 -18.84
CA ASP A 181 -1.98 6.32 -17.82
C ASP A 181 -2.55 6.05 -16.43
N HIS A 182 -3.85 6.25 -16.27
CA HIS A 182 -4.54 5.94 -15.02
C HIS A 182 -4.45 4.45 -14.68
N ARG A 183 -4.65 3.56 -15.66
CA ARG A 183 -4.49 2.12 -15.49
C ARG A 183 -3.09 1.77 -14.98
N ARG A 184 -2.04 2.33 -15.61
CA ARG A 184 -0.65 2.16 -15.18
C ARG A 184 -0.46 2.60 -13.73
N HIS A 185 -0.97 3.77 -13.35
CA HIS A 185 -0.85 4.28 -11.99
C HIS A 185 -1.50 3.35 -10.96
N LEU A 186 -2.72 2.88 -11.24
CA LEU A 186 -3.43 1.99 -10.33
C LEU A 186 -2.78 0.60 -10.24
N ASN A 187 -2.31 0.03 -11.35
CA ASN A 187 -1.56 -1.23 -11.33
C ASN A 187 -0.22 -1.08 -10.59
N LEU A 188 0.50 0.04 -10.78
CA LEU A 188 1.70 0.33 -10.00
C LEU A 188 1.39 0.40 -8.50
N ALA A 189 0.24 0.93 -8.11
CA ALA A 189 -0.19 0.96 -6.73
C ALA A 189 -0.45 -0.47 -6.19
N LEU A 190 -1.00 -1.39 -6.99
CA LEU A 190 -1.15 -2.80 -6.61
C LEU A 190 0.22 -3.47 -6.38
N ASP A 191 1.20 -3.16 -7.23
CA ASP A 191 2.54 -3.77 -7.17
C ASP A 191 3.42 -3.21 -6.04
N THR A 192 3.21 -1.94 -5.66
CA THR A 192 4.08 -1.24 -4.71
C THR A 192 3.40 -0.90 -3.39
N GLY A 193 2.09 -1.11 -3.29
CA GLY A 193 1.25 -0.58 -2.22
C GLY A 193 1.01 0.92 -2.37
N LEU A 194 0.17 1.48 -1.50
CA LEU A 194 -0.09 2.92 -1.40
C LEU A 194 0.53 3.51 -0.15
N ALA A 195 0.70 4.84 -0.14
CA ALA A 195 1.28 5.58 0.97
C ALA A 195 2.70 5.11 1.34
N GLU A 196 3.10 5.31 2.60
CA GLU A 196 4.50 5.20 2.99
C GLU A 196 4.85 3.89 3.69
N ARG A 197 6.16 3.55 3.66
CA ARG A 197 6.76 2.41 4.39
C ARG A 197 6.20 1.04 3.96
N ASN A 198 5.96 0.86 2.65
CA ASN A 198 5.39 -0.38 2.12
C ASN A 198 6.23 -1.63 2.42
N ALA A 199 7.57 -1.49 2.42
CA ALA A 199 8.50 -2.57 2.78
C ALA A 199 8.44 -2.98 4.27
N LEU A 200 7.74 -2.24 5.13
CA LEU A 200 7.45 -2.62 6.52
C LEU A 200 6.06 -3.25 6.69
N GLY A 201 5.37 -3.57 5.58
CA GLY A 201 4.05 -4.19 5.59
C GLY A 201 2.89 -3.20 5.66
N PHE A 202 3.13 -1.91 5.39
CA PHE A 202 2.07 -0.89 5.35
C PHE A 202 1.54 -0.64 3.95
N GLY A 203 0.28 -0.23 3.87
CA GLY A 203 -0.36 0.21 2.63
C GLY A 203 -0.47 -0.84 1.52
N PHE A 204 -0.37 -2.13 1.84
CA PHE A 204 -0.72 -3.19 0.89
C PHE A 204 -2.19 -3.04 0.50
N ILE A 205 -2.49 -3.11 -0.79
CA ILE A 205 -3.83 -2.98 -1.34
C ILE A 205 -4.14 -4.15 -2.28
N ASN A 206 -5.42 -4.46 -2.44
CA ASN A 206 -5.86 -5.48 -3.38
C ASN A 206 -7.20 -5.10 -4.01
N ILE A 207 -7.48 -5.63 -5.21
CA ILE A 207 -8.80 -5.50 -5.83
C ILE A 207 -9.78 -6.34 -5.02
N ARG A 208 -10.88 -5.71 -4.59
CA ARG A 208 -11.96 -6.37 -3.87
C ARG A 208 -13.02 -6.88 -4.82
N ASP A 209 -13.50 -5.98 -5.68
CA ASP A 209 -14.54 -6.21 -6.68
C ASP A 209 -14.17 -5.38 -7.92
N HIS A 210 -14.41 -5.90 -9.12
CA HIS A 210 -14.23 -5.19 -10.40
C HIS A 210 -15.23 -5.72 -11.43
N ASP A 211 -15.93 -4.81 -12.11
CA ASP A 211 -16.78 -5.13 -13.26
C ASP A 211 -15.98 -4.95 -14.56
N GLY A 212 -15.57 -6.07 -15.17
CA GLY A 212 -14.80 -6.14 -16.42
C GLY A 212 -15.32 -7.19 -17.38
#